data_AF-A0A355QGA5-F1
#
_entry.id   AF-A0A355QGA5-F1
#
_cell.length_a   1.000
_cell.length_b   1.000
_cell.length_c   1.000
_cell.angle_alpha   90.00
_cell.angle_beta   90.00
_cell.angle_gamma   90.00
#
_symmetry.space_group_name_H-M   'P 1'
#
loop_
_entity.id
_entity.type
_entity.pdbx_description
1 polymer ?
#
loop_
_entity_poly.entity_id
_entity_poly.type
_entity_poly.pdbx_seq_one_letter_code
_entity_poly.pdbx_strand_id
1 'polypeptide(L)'
;YYPRRYLDRTREATIEALGVGEEGMVLARVAKVSERRTRNGRSLVEVRVTDGTGSLTLSFFNQPWRERQLSEGTEAVVFGRMDRYRDRLQMT
;
A
#
# COMPACT_ATOMS: atom_id res chain seq x y z
N TYR A 1 15.99 9.26 24.13
CA TYR A 1 14.81 8.47 23.69
C TYR A 1 15.31 7.52 22.60
N TYR A 2 15.48 6.24 22.89
CA TYR A 2 16.00 5.26 21.92
C TYR A 2 14.84 4.64 21.11
N PRO A 3 15.00 4.44 19.79
CA PRO A 3 13.99 3.78 18.97
C PRO A 3 13.83 2.31 19.39
N ARG A 4 12.59 1.91 19.68
CA ARG A 4 12.23 0.59 20.23
C ARG A 4 12.26 -0.57 19.20
N ARG A 5 12.49 -0.30 17.92
CA ARG A 5 12.47 -1.33 16.88
C ARG A 5 13.47 -1.02 15.78
N TYR A 6 14.48 -1.86 15.63
CA TYR A 6 15.24 -1.95 14.38
C TYR A 6 14.25 -2.41 13.31
N LEU A 7 13.89 -1.52 12.38
CA LEU A 7 13.25 -1.92 11.12
C LEU A 7 14.36 -2.57 10.30
N ASP A 8 14.43 -3.89 10.34
CA ASP A 8 15.33 -4.65 9.49
C ASP A 8 14.93 -4.39 8.03
N ARG A 9 15.70 -3.54 7.34
CA ARG A 9 15.48 -3.10 5.95
C ARG A 9 15.93 -4.12 4.90
N THR A 10 16.27 -5.34 5.34
CA THR A 10 16.81 -6.42 4.52
C THR A 10 15.84 -6.96 3.46
N ARG A 11 14.58 -6.51 3.43
CA ARG A 11 13.57 -6.88 2.42
C ARG A 11 12.88 -5.67 1.79
N GLU A 12 13.59 -4.55 1.67
CA GLU A 12 13.14 -3.44 0.82
C GLU A 12 13.18 -3.90 -0.65
N ALA A 13 12.01 -4.01 -1.27
CA ALA A 13 11.83 -4.40 -2.66
C ALA A 13 11.12 -3.28 -3.42
N THR A 14 11.42 -3.17 -4.71
CA THR A 14 10.62 -2.33 -5.61
C THR A 14 9.30 -3.02 -5.94
N ILE A 15 8.30 -2.26 -6.37
CA ILE A 15 6.99 -2.77 -6.80
C ILE A 15 7.16 -3.78 -7.94
N GLU A 16 8.10 -3.52 -8.86
CA GLU A 16 8.39 -4.41 -9.98
C GLU A 16 9.12 -5.70 -9.56
N ALA A 17 10.03 -5.61 -8.58
CA ALA A 17 10.84 -6.74 -8.14
C ALA A 17 10.07 -7.69 -7.19
N LEU A 18 9.02 -7.21 -6.52
CA LEU A 18 8.23 -8.03 -5.61
C LEU A 18 7.24 -8.91 -6.38
N GLY A 19 7.46 -10.22 -6.37
CA GLY A 19 6.63 -11.20 -7.06
C GLY A 19 5.23 -11.33 -6.45
N VAL A 20 4.23 -11.65 -7.28
CA VAL A 20 2.89 -12.01 -6.78
C VAL A 20 2.98 -13.26 -5.90
N GLY A 21 2.43 -13.18 -4.69
CA GLY A 21 2.52 -14.21 -3.66
C GLY A 21 3.63 -13.98 -2.63
N GLU A 22 4.55 -13.06 -2.89
CA GLU A 22 5.66 -12.74 -1.98
C GLU A 22 5.28 -11.64 -0.98
N GLU A 23 5.91 -11.70 0.20
CA GLU A 23 5.78 -10.68 1.24
C GLU A 23 7.04 -9.81 1.27
N GLY A 24 6.85 -8.51 1.21
CA GLY A 24 7.96 -7.55 1.13
C GLY A 24 7.59 -6.19 1.67
N MET A 25 8.61 -5.37 1.86
CA MET A 25 8.46 -3.97 2.21
C MET A 25 8.73 -3.11 0.99
N VAL A 26 7.86 -2.16 0.70
CA VAL A 26 8.00 -1.22 -0.42
C VAL A 26 7.92 0.20 0.12
N LEU A 27 8.89 1.03 -0.25
CA LEU A 27 8.81 2.48 -0.07
C LEU A 27 8.17 3.09 -1.32
N ALA A 28 7.00 3.72 -1.18
CA ALA A 28 6.28 4.27 -2.32
C ALA A 28 5.61 5.60 -1.97
N ARG A 29 5.39 6.42 -2.99
CA ARG A 29 4.66 7.68 -2.89
C ARG A 29 3.21 7.50 -3.28
N VAL A 30 2.30 8.10 -2.52
CA VAL A 30 0.88 8.14 -2.85
C VAL A 30 0.66 8.98 -4.10
N ALA A 31 0.10 8.35 -5.13
CA ALA A 31 -0.30 8.98 -6.37
C ALA A 31 -1.78 9.38 -6.36
N LYS A 32 -2.64 8.59 -5.72
CA LYS A 32 -4.09 8.87 -5.64
C LYS A 32 -4.72 8.15 -4.46
N VAL A 33 -5.75 8.77 -3.89
CA VAL A 33 -6.60 8.18 -2.85
C VAL A 33 -8.06 8.20 -3.30
N SER A 34 -8.80 7.14 -2.97
CA SER A 34 -10.26 7.12 -3.14
C SER A 34 -10.93 6.34 -2.02
N GLU A 35 -11.95 6.93 -1.39
CA GLU A 35 -12.90 6.20 -0.56
C GLU A 35 -14.14 5.83 -1.37
N ARG A 36 -14.62 4.59 -1.21
CA ARG A 36 -15.95 4.19 -1.67
C ARG A 36 -16.62 3.24 -0.69
N ARG A 37 -17.95 3.10 -0.83
CA ARG A 37 -18.71 2.07 -0.14
C ARG A 37 -18.80 0.82 -1.01
N THR A 38 -18.57 -0.33 -0.40
CA THR A 38 -18.80 -1.63 -1.04
C THR A 38 -20.29 -1.92 -1.15
N ARG A 39 -20.67 -2.93 -1.93
CA ARG A 39 -22.08 -3.36 -2.10
C ARG A 39 -22.78 -3.67 -0.76
N ASN A 40 -22.01 -4.08 0.26
CA ASN A 40 -22.51 -4.41 1.59
C ASN A 40 -22.45 -3.21 2.56
N GLY A 41 -22.25 -1.98 2.08
CA GLY A 41 -22.21 -0.76 2.90
C GLY A 41 -20.89 -0.50 3.66
N ARG A 42 -19.96 -1.46 3.65
CA ARG A 42 -18.64 -1.34 4.28
C ARG A 42 -17.76 -0.34 3.54
N SER A 43 -16.96 0.47 4.24
CA SER A 43 -16.02 1.39 3.61
C SER A 43 -14.82 0.64 3.04
N LEU A 44 -14.30 1.14 1.93
CA LEU A 44 -13.07 0.71 1.30
C LEU A 44 -12.31 1.95 0.87
N VAL A 45 -11.08 2.09 1.37
CA VAL A 45 -10.13 3.11 0.91
C VAL A 45 -9.13 2.41 0.00
N GLU A 46 -9.07 2.84 -1.26
CA GLU A 46 -8.08 2.40 -2.24
C GLU A 46 -7.05 3.52 -2.41
N VAL A 47 -5.77 3.20 -2.15
CA VAL A 47 -4.64 4.12 -2.28
C VAL A 47 -3.73 3.60 -3.37
N ARG A 48 -3.58 4.35 -4.46
CA ARG A 48 -2.60 4.04 -5.49
C ARG A 48 -1.27 4.65 -5.11
N VAL A 49 -0.24 3.82 -5.03
CA VAL A 49 1.14 4.24 -4.75
C VAL A 49 2.06 3.86 -5.91
N THR A 50 3.18 4.57 -6.03
CA THR A 50 4.23 4.29 -7.00
C THR A 50 5.61 4.56 -6.38
N ASP A 51 6.57 3.73 -6.72
CA ASP A 51 7.99 3.88 -6.35
C ASP A 51 8.84 4.33 -7.56
N GLY A 52 8.20 4.65 -8.69
CA GLY A 52 8.86 4.97 -9.97
C GLY A 52 9.12 3.76 -10.86
N THR A 53 9.13 2.54 -10.33
CA THR A 53 9.29 1.29 -11.12
C THR A 53 7.93 0.68 -11.48
N GLY A 54 6.93 0.86 -10.60
CA GLY A 54 5.61 0.28 -10.80
C GLY A 54 4.49 1.07 -10.13
N SER A 55 3.27 0.52 -10.22
CA SER A 55 2.10 0.99 -9.51
C SER A 55 1.53 -0.14 -8.64
N LEU A 56 1.17 0.20 -7.41
CA LEU A 56 0.58 -0.72 -6.44
C LEU A 56 -0.70 -0.10 -5.87
N THR A 57 -1.75 -0.91 -5.72
CA THR A 57 -2.97 -0.51 -5.02
C THR A 57 -2.94 -1.02 -3.59
N LEU A 58 -3.13 -0.16 -2.60
CA LEU A 58 -3.35 -0.55 -1.21
C LEU A 58 -4.85 -0.48 -0.93
N SER A 59 -5.42 -1.55 -0.41
CA SER A 59 -6.85 -1.68 -0.14
C SER A 59 -7.12 -1.78 1.35
N PHE A 60 -7.78 -0.79 1.93
CA PHE A 60 -8.10 -0.78 3.35
C PHE A 60 -9.60 -0.92 3.60
N PHE A 61 -10.02 -2.07 4.12
CA PHE A 61 -11.41 -2.36 4.44
C PHE A 61 -11.82 -1.83 5.81
N ASN A 62 -12.99 -1.19 5.90
CA ASN A 62 -13.54 -0.62 7.13
C ASN A 62 -12.62 0.40 7.84
N GLN A 63 -11.70 1.01 7.11
CA GLN A 63 -10.68 1.93 7.66
C GLN A 63 -10.72 3.30 6.94
N PRO A 64 -11.84 4.05 7.03
CA PRO A 64 -12.04 5.28 6.26
C PRO A 64 -11.05 6.40 6.65
N TRP A 65 -10.55 6.41 7.90
CA TRP A 65 -9.61 7.43 8.38
C TRP A 65 -8.27 7.45 7.62
N ARG A 66 -7.93 6.38 6.90
CA ARG A 66 -6.69 6.31 6.12
C ARG A 66 -6.66 7.26 4.94
N GLU A 67 -7.83 7.64 4.41
CA GLU A 67 -7.90 8.66 3.36
C GLU A 67 -7.20 9.95 3.79
N ARG A 68 -7.39 10.35 5.05
CA ARG A 68 -6.79 11.56 5.63
C ARG A 68 -5.32 11.40 6.01
N GLN A 69 -4.86 10.16 6.24
CA GLN A 69 -3.48 9.87 6.63
C GLN A 69 -2.55 9.67 5.44
N LEU A 70 -3.08 9.22 4.30
CA LEU A 70 -2.32 8.85 3.11
C LEU A 70 -2.63 9.82 1.98
N SER A 71 -2.55 11.13 2.21
CA SER A 71 -2.83 12.13 1.17
C SER A 71 -1.85 12.04 0.00
N GLU A 72 -2.27 12.49 -1.18
CA GLU A 72 -1.43 12.52 -2.39
C GLU A 72 -0.09 13.22 -2.13
N GLY A 73 1.00 12.67 -2.66
CA GLY A 73 2.37 13.14 -2.44
C GLY A 73 3.04 12.60 -1.18
N THR A 74 2.29 11.97 -0.26
CA THR A 74 2.87 11.36 0.95
C THR A 74 3.75 10.17 0.60
N GLU A 75 4.93 10.09 1.22
CA GLU A 75 5.77 8.90 1.17
C GLU A 75 5.35 7.93 2.27
N ALA A 76 5.13 6.67 1.89
CA ALA A 76 4.67 5.63 2.79
C ALA A 76 5.54 4.38 2.63
N VAL A 77 5.88 3.78 3.76
CA VAL A 77 6.42 2.42 3.80
C VAL A 77 5.24 1.46 3.97
N VAL A 78 5.09 0.57 3.00
CA VAL A 78 4.06 -0.46 3.02
C VAL A 78 4.70 -1.82 3.17
N PHE A 79 4.09 -2.68 3.95
CA PHE A 79 4.51 -4.06 4.10
C PHE A 79 3.29 -4.95 3.94
N GLY A 80 3.42 -5.98 3.13
CA GLY A 80 2.34 -6.91 2.88
C GLY A 80 2.68 -7.92 1.81
N ARG A 81 1.73 -8.83 1.58
CA ARG A 81 1.80 -9.77 0.49
C ARG A 81 1.34 -9.10 -0.80
N MET A 82 2.16 -9.20 -1.83
CA MET A 82 1.80 -8.75 -3.15
C MET A 82 0.80 -9.71 -3.78
N ASP A 83 -0.34 -9.19 -4.20
CA ASP A 83 -1.39 -9.93 -4.90
C ASP A 83 -1.71 -9.27 -6.24
N ARG A 84 -2.49 -9.93 -7.08
CA ARG A 84 -2.98 -9.40 -8.36
C ARG A 84 -4.50 -9.46 -8.41
N TYR A 85 -5.13 -8.29 -8.51
CA TYR A 85 -6.57 -8.15 -8.67
C TYR A 85 -6.90 -7.33 -9.92
N ARG A 86 -7.69 -7.91 -10.84
CA ARG A 86 -8.08 -7.28 -12.12
C ARG A 86 -6.89 -6.68 -12.88
N ASP A 87 -5.84 -7.49 -13.05
CA ASP A 87 -4.58 -7.12 -13.72
C ASP A 87 -3.77 -6.01 -13.05
N ARG A 88 -4.10 -5.65 -11.80
CA ARG A 88 -3.36 -4.68 -11.01
C ARG A 88 -2.73 -5.33 -9.79
N LEU A 89 -1.50 -4.92 -9.49
CA LEU A 89 -0.82 -5.28 -8.26
C LEU A 89 -1.54 -4.64 -7.07
N GLN A 90 -1.74 -5.43 -6.01
CA GLN A 90 -2.49 -5.02 -4.83
C GLN A 90 -1.87 -5.56 -3.54
N MET A 91 -1.93 -4.76 -2.48
CA MET A 91 -1.77 -5.18 -1.08
C MET A 91 -3.03 -4.80 -0.30
N THR A 92 -3.36 -5.56 0.75
CA THR A 92 -4.56 -5.35 1.58
C THR A 92 -4.16 -5.27 3.05
#